data_AF-A0A5C9CJ02-F1
#
_entry.id   AF-A0A5C9CJ02-F1
#
_cell.length_a   1.000
_cell.length_b   1.000
_cell.length_c   1.000
_cell.angle_alpha   90.00
_cell.angle_beta   90.00
_cell.angle_gamma   90.00
#
_symmetry.space_group_name_H-M   'P 1'
#
loop_
_entity.id
_entity.type
_entity.pdbx_description
1 polymer ?
#
loop_
_entity_poly.entity_id
_entity_poly.type
_entity_poly.pdbx_seq_one_letter_code
_entity_poly.pdbx_strand_id
1 'polypeptide(L)'
;MEKSGGKIVLTFDNVTPAANGWRPFDVNEPRGFTIAGEDKKFVKASGKILPDGRIEVWSDAVKEPASVRYGWADNPVVNMYSVAGLPLTPFRTDDWPGVTIDNK
;
A
#
# COMPACT_ATOMS: atom_id res chain seq x y z
N MET A 1 6.64 4.25 6.97
CA MET A 1 5.30 3.70 7.29
C MET A 1 5.12 3.67 8.80
N GLU A 2 3.88 3.75 9.27
CA GLU A 2 3.53 3.71 10.70
C GLU A 2 2.41 2.68 10.93
N LYS A 3 2.47 1.93 12.03
CA LYS A 3 1.40 1.00 12.43
C LYS A 3 0.46 1.72 13.41
N SER A 4 -0.85 1.65 13.17
CA SER A 4 -1.86 2.25 14.05
C SER A 4 -3.14 1.42 14.06
N GLY A 5 -3.52 0.88 15.23
CA GLY A 5 -4.83 0.24 15.43
C GLY A 5 -5.19 -0.87 14.44
N GLY A 6 -4.26 -1.75 14.09
CA GLY A 6 -4.48 -2.82 13.09
C GLY A 6 -4.38 -2.37 11.63
N LYS A 7 -3.86 -1.16 11.40
CA LYS A 7 -3.68 -0.57 10.07
C LYS A 7 -2.24 -0.12 9.87
N ILE A 8 -1.88 0.09 8.61
CA ILE A 8 -0.62 0.71 8.22
C ILE A 8 -0.91 2.04 7.53
N VAL A 9 -0.24 3.10 7.98
CA VAL A 9 -0.27 4.42 7.37
C VAL A 9 1.03 4.63 6.57
N LEU A 10 0.86 4.95 5.29
CA LEU A 10 1.94 5.13 4.33
C LEU A 10 2.20 6.61 4.07
N THR A 11 3.49 6.93 3.97
CA THR A 11 4.03 8.23 3.57
C THR A 11 5.05 7.96 2.47
N PHE A 12 5.15 8.88 1.51
CA PHE A 12 6.05 8.76 0.37
C PHE A 12 6.94 9.98 0.29
N ASP A 13 8.25 9.78 0.26
CA ASP A 13 9.22 10.89 0.33
C ASP A 13 9.10 11.87 -0.84
N ASN A 14 8.70 11.36 -2.01
CA ASN A 14 8.58 12.15 -3.24
C ASN A 14 7.18 12.74 -3.47
N VAL A 15 6.28 12.61 -2.50
CA VAL A 15 4.94 13.21 -2.56
C VAL A 15 4.69 13.92 -1.26
N THR A 16 4.68 15.25 -1.31
CA THR A 16 4.38 16.09 -0.14
C THR A 16 3.02 15.68 0.44
N PRO A 17 2.94 15.32 1.74
CA PRO A 17 1.68 15.06 2.40
C PRO A 17 0.84 16.34 2.41
N ALA A 18 -0.21 16.33 1.59
CA ALA A 18 -1.18 17.39 1.48
C ALA A 18 -2.54 16.75 1.18
N ALA A 19 -3.63 17.40 1.58
CA ALA A 19 -4.98 16.88 1.40
C ALA A 19 -5.29 16.40 -0.05
N ASN A 20 -4.61 16.99 -1.05
CA ASN A 20 -4.77 16.67 -2.46
C ASN A 20 -3.57 15.93 -3.07
N GLY A 21 -2.63 15.43 -2.27
CA GLY A 21 -1.38 14.82 -2.75
C GLY A 21 -1.59 13.54 -3.57
N TRP A 22 -2.68 12.83 -3.29
CA TRP A 22 -3.09 11.61 -3.98
C TRP A 22 -4.54 11.71 -4.48
N ARG A 23 -4.80 11.03 -5.59
CA ARG A 23 -6.14 10.74 -6.07
C ARG A 23 -6.19 9.32 -6.64
N PRO A 24 -7.28 8.59 -6.45
CA PRO A 24 -7.54 7.42 -7.25
C PRO A 24 -8.05 7.82 -8.65
N PHE A 25 -7.99 6.91 -9.61
CA PHE A 25 -8.62 7.04 -10.92
C PHE A 25 -9.66 5.94 -11.14
N ASP A 26 -10.62 6.18 -12.04
CA ASP A 26 -11.75 5.31 -12.40
C ASP A 26 -12.80 5.12 -11.28
N VAL A 27 -12.35 4.86 -10.05
CA VAL A 27 -13.16 4.69 -8.84
C VAL A 27 -12.61 5.54 -7.70
N ASN A 28 -13.44 5.84 -6.69
CA ASN A 28 -13.07 6.75 -5.60
C ASN A 28 -12.25 6.07 -4.48
N GLU A 29 -12.21 4.74 -4.44
CA GLU A 29 -11.48 4.00 -3.42
C GLU A 29 -10.07 3.64 -3.92
N PRO A 30 -9.01 3.85 -3.10
CA PRO A 30 -7.69 3.28 -3.35
C PRO A 30 -7.74 1.75 -3.44
N ARG A 31 -7.19 1.18 -4.52
CA ARG A 31 -7.14 -0.26 -4.82
C ARG A 31 -5.72 -0.69 -5.16
N GLY A 32 -5.46 -2.00 -5.09
CA GLY A 32 -4.18 -2.59 -5.46
C GLY A 32 -3.23 -2.84 -4.31
N PHE A 33 -3.70 -2.66 -3.08
CA PHE A 33 -2.96 -2.97 -1.87
C PHE A 33 -3.17 -4.41 -1.42
N THR A 34 -2.09 -5.00 -0.91
CA THR A 34 -2.13 -6.24 -0.12
C THR A 34 -1.37 -6.04 1.18
N ILE A 35 -1.82 -6.67 2.25
CA ILE A 35 -1.26 -6.51 3.60
C ILE A 35 -1.01 -7.89 4.21
N ALA A 36 0.03 -8.01 5.03
CA ALA A 36 0.37 -9.24 5.75
C ALA A 36 0.79 -8.91 7.19
N GLY A 37 0.61 -9.86 8.10
CA GLY A 37 1.25 -9.86 9.42
C GLY A 37 2.66 -10.46 9.37
N GLU A 38 3.23 -10.74 10.53
CA GLU A 38 4.55 -11.39 10.65
C GLU A 38 4.58 -12.82 10.06
N ASP A 39 3.41 -13.42 9.83
CA ASP A 39 3.25 -14.71 9.15
C ASP A 39 3.51 -14.67 7.64
N LYS A 40 3.72 -13.47 7.08
CA LYS A 40 4.03 -13.21 5.66
C LYS A 40 2.92 -13.63 4.69
N LYS A 41 1.71 -13.87 5.18
CA LYS A 41 0.55 -14.24 4.34
C LYS A 41 -0.16 -12.99 3.86
N PHE A 42 0.12 -12.59 2.62
CA PHE A 42 -0.52 -11.43 2.01
C PHE A 42 -1.96 -11.70 1.63
N VAL A 43 -2.84 -10.80 2.06
CA VAL A 43 -4.26 -10.76 1.68
C VAL A 43 -4.59 -9.43 1.02
N LYS A 44 -5.71 -9.35 0.30
CA LYS A 44 -6.21 -8.09 -0.24
C LYS A 44 -6.50 -7.10 0.90
N ALA A 45 -6.17 -5.84 0.66
CA ALA A 45 -6.35 -4.76 1.62
C ALA A 45 -7.19 -3.63 1.03
N SER A 46 -7.96 -2.99 1.91
CA SER A 46 -8.65 -1.74 1.64
C SER A 46 -7.70 -0.57 1.85
N GLY A 47 -7.86 0.49 1.07
CA GLY A 47 -7.10 1.73 1.24
C GLY A 47 -8.01 2.95 1.40
N LYS A 48 -7.51 3.97 2.09
CA LYS A 48 -8.18 5.26 2.28
C LYS A 48 -7.15 6.39 2.28
N ILE A 49 -7.46 7.48 1.59
CA ILE A 49 -6.68 8.71 1.68
C ILE A 49 -7.17 9.47 2.92
N LEU A 50 -6.25 9.76 3.83
CA LEU A 50 -6.51 10.53 5.04
C LEU A 50 -6.55 12.04 4.73
N PRO A 51 -7.16 12.88 5.60
CA PRO A 51 -7.23 14.33 5.38
C PRO A 51 -5.87 15.02 5.24
N ASP A 52 -4.81 14.43 5.79
CA ASP A 52 -3.42 14.92 5.70
C ASP A 52 -2.67 14.43 4.44
N GLY A 53 -3.35 13.67 3.57
CA GLY A 53 -2.79 13.11 2.34
C GLY A 53 -2.03 11.80 2.52
N ARG A 54 -1.96 11.22 3.72
CA ARG A 54 -1.37 9.88 3.89
C ARG A 54 -2.35 8.79 3.44
N ILE A 55 -1.83 7.61 3.12
CA ILE A 55 -2.67 6.48 2.72
C ILE A 55 -2.74 5.48 3.88
N GLU A 56 -3.94 5.28 4.41
CA GLU A 56 -4.24 4.23 5.39
C GLU A 56 -4.61 2.94 4.64
N VAL A 57 -4.01 1.83 5.04
CA VAL A 57 -4.22 0.49 4.45
C VAL A 57 -4.53 -0.52 5.55
N TRP A 58 -5.58 -1.34 5.37
CA TRP A 58 -5.99 -2.33 6.35
C TRP A 58 -6.71 -3.54 5.72
N SER A 59 -6.85 -4.61 6.51
CA SER A 59 -7.69 -5.76 6.17
C SER A 59 -8.25 -6.37 7.45
N ASP A 60 -9.54 -6.70 7.47
CA ASP A 60 -10.19 -7.30 8.65
C ASP A 60 -9.61 -8.69 8.99
N ALA A 61 -8.93 -9.32 8.03
CA ALA A 61 -8.24 -10.60 8.20
C ALA A 61 -6.86 -10.47 8.89
N VAL A 62 -6.28 -9.25 8.97
CA VAL A 62 -4.94 -9.01 9.50
C VAL A 62 -5.01 -8.02 10.66
N LYS A 63 -5.11 -8.54 11.88
CA LYS A 63 -5.22 -7.73 13.10
C LYS A 63 -3.93 -7.00 13.47
N GLU A 64 -2.79 -7.61 13.17
CA GLU A 64 -1.45 -7.08 13.48
C GLU A 64 -0.64 -6.98 12.20
N PRO A 65 -0.84 -5.93 11.39
CA PRO A 65 -0.15 -5.82 10.12
C PRO A 65 1.34 -5.51 10.30
N ALA A 66 2.17 -6.15 9.49
CA ALA A 66 3.61 -6.01 9.44
C ALA A 66 4.12 -5.41 8.13
N SER A 67 3.49 -5.72 6.99
CA SER A 67 3.92 -5.25 5.68
C SER A 67 2.75 -4.95 4.74
N VAL A 68 2.94 -3.97 3.86
CA VAL A 68 2.06 -3.63 2.73
C VAL A 68 2.82 -3.79 1.41
N ARG A 69 2.12 -4.25 0.39
CA ARG A 69 2.56 -4.18 -1.02
C ARG A 69 1.51 -3.51 -1.87
N TYR A 70 1.95 -2.87 -2.94
CA TYR A 70 1.08 -2.26 -3.93
C TYR A 70 1.46 -2.73 -5.34
N GLY A 71 0.47 -3.09 -6.15
CA GLY A 71 0.70 -3.54 -7.53
C GLY A 71 1.40 -4.90 -7.64
N TRP A 72 1.22 -5.79 -6.66
CA TRP A 72 1.94 -7.06 -6.55
C TRP A 72 1.10 -8.25 -7.08
N ALA A 73 0.96 -8.35 -8.41
CA ALA A 73 0.33 -9.46 -9.13
C ALA A 73 0.70 -9.39 -10.63
N ASP A 74 0.45 -10.46 -11.39
CA ASP A 74 0.75 -10.51 -12.83
C ASP A 74 -0.04 -9.47 -13.65
N ASN A 75 -1.29 -9.20 -13.24
CA ASN A 75 -2.14 -8.16 -13.80
C ASN A 75 -2.87 -7.42 -12.67
N PRO A 76 -2.17 -6.50 -11.99
CA PRO A 76 -2.69 -5.89 -10.78
C PRO A 76 -3.69 -4.77 -11.10
N VAL A 77 -4.79 -4.73 -10.36
CA VAL A 77 -5.65 -3.54 -10.33
C VAL A 77 -4.93 -2.49 -9.49
N VAL A 78 -4.46 -1.42 -10.12
CA VAL A 78 -3.80 -0.27 -9.49
C VAL A 78 -4.49 1.00 -9.92
N ASN A 79 -4.72 1.93 -8.99
CA ASN A 79 -5.48 3.14 -9.33
C ASN A 79 -5.00 4.45 -8.71
N MET A 80 -3.83 4.48 -8.08
CA MET A 80 -3.35 5.67 -7.38
C MET A 80 -2.47 6.55 -8.26
N TYR A 81 -2.76 7.85 -8.27
CA TYR A 81 -1.99 8.90 -8.93
C TYR A 81 -1.69 10.05 -7.95
N SER A 82 -0.51 10.64 -8.07
CA SER A 82 -0.19 11.88 -7.38
C SER A 82 -0.93 13.07 -8.00
N VAL A 83 -0.96 14.20 -7.31
CA VAL A 83 -1.51 15.46 -7.82
C VAL A 83 -0.82 15.93 -9.12
N ALA A 84 0.46 15.59 -9.29
CA ALA A 84 1.24 15.88 -10.50
C ALA A 84 0.87 14.97 -11.68
N GLY A 85 -0.07 14.04 -11.50
CA GLY A 85 -0.51 13.11 -12.54
C GLY A 85 0.43 11.93 -12.76
N LEU A 86 1.34 11.66 -11.81
CA LEU A 86 2.23 10.50 -11.87
C LEU A 86 1.61 9.29 -11.16
N PRO A 87 1.69 8.08 -11.75
CA PRO A 87 1.17 6.89 -11.10
C PRO A 87 2.02 6.53 -9.87
N LEU A 88 1.36 5.98 -8.84
CA LEU A 88 2.06 5.32 -7.75
C LEU A 88 2.73 4.06 -8.30
N THR A 89 4.05 3.97 -8.16
CA THR A 89 4.82 2.81 -8.60
C THR A 89 4.60 1.61 -7.68
N PRO A 90 4.65 0.36 -8.19
CA PRO A 90 4.64 -0.82 -7.35
C PRO A 90 5.73 -0.76 -6.27
N PHE A 91 5.39 -1.20 -5.06
CA PHE A 91 6.33 -1.23 -3.93
C PHE A 91 5.99 -2.34 -2.94
N ARG A 92 6.94 -2.59 -2.03
CA ARG A 92 6.78 -3.41 -0.82
C ARG A 92 7.44 -2.70 0.36
N THR A 93 6.93 -2.90 1.57
CA THR A 93 7.50 -2.31 2.79
C THR A 93 8.30 -3.28 3.64
N ASP A 94 8.30 -4.58 3.33
CA ASP A 94 9.13 -5.59 3.99
C ASP A 94 10.52 -5.71 3.36
N ASP A 95 11.49 -6.11 4.17
CA ASP A 95 12.85 -6.52 3.77
C ASP A 95 13.02 -8.05 3.75
N TRP A 96 11.91 -8.81 3.74
CA TRP A 96 11.98 -10.27 3.76
C TRP A 96 12.63 -10.86 2.50
N PRO A 97 13.41 -11.95 2.62
CA PRO A 97 14.00 -12.59 1.46
C PRO A 97 12.96 -12.98 0.41
N GLY A 98 13.24 -12.69 -0.86
CA GLY A 98 12.43 -13.16 -1.98
C GLY A 98 12.57 -14.67 -2.15
N VAL A 99 11.56 -15.31 -2.75
CA VAL A 99 11.53 -16.77 -2.93
C VAL A 99 12.65 -17.32 -3.83
N THR A 100 13.34 -16.46 -4.58
CA THR A 100 14.44 -16.81 -5.48
C THR A 100 15.82 -16.46 -4.94
N ILE A 101 15.94 -15.93 -3.72
CA ILE A 101 17.23 -15.41 -3.23
C ILE A 101 18.33 -16.48 -3.18
N ASP A 102 17.94 -17.74 -2.97
CA ASP A 102 18.85 -18.89 -2.88
C ASP A 102 18.72 -19.84 -4.10
N ASN A 103 17.87 -19.51 -5.07
CA ASN A 103 17.70 -20.32 -6.29
C ASN A 103 18.73 -19.89 -7.33
N LYS A 104 19.85 -20.61 -7.38
CA LYS A 104 20.90 -20.48 -8.39
C LYS A 104 20.70 -21.43 -9.56
#